data_AF-A0ABD2R5C5-F1
#
_entry.id   AF-A0ABD2R5C5-F1
#
_cell.length_a   1.000
_cell.length_b   1.000
_cell.length_c   1.000
_cell.angle_alpha   90.00
_cell.angle_beta   90.00
_cell.angle_gamma   90.00
#
_symmetry.space_group_name_H-M   'P 1'
#
loop_
_entity.id
_entity.type
_entity.pdbx_description
1 polymer ?
#
loop_
_entity_poly.entity_id
_entity_poly.type
_entity_poly.pdbx_seq_one_letter_code
_entity_poly.pdbx_strand_id
1 'polypeptide(L)'
;MTYSVKWEPTNISFAHRFDVYLDYPFFEHQIHWFSIFNSFMMVIFLTGLVSMILMRTLRNDYAKYARDDDDLETLERDVSEESGWKLVHGDVFRPPHYLALISALVGTGAQLALLVLLVILLAIVGTLYVGRGAIVTTFIVCYALTSFISGYVSGAMYSRNSGKSWIKSMILTASLFPFLCFGIGFILNTIAIFYGSLAAIPFGTMVVVFVIWAFISFPLALLGTVFGRNWSGAPNNTCRVKTIPRPIPEEKWYLTPSVVSLM
;
A
#
# COMPACT_ATOMS: atom_id res chain seq x y z
N MET A 1 -35.33 5.34 23.78
CA MET A 1 -35.49 6.60 23.04
C MET A 1 -36.59 6.41 22.00
N THR A 2 -37.71 7.13 22.13
CA THR A 2 -38.77 7.16 21.12
C THR A 2 -38.56 8.37 20.24
N TYR A 3 -38.25 8.16 18.97
CA TYR A 3 -38.18 9.25 17.99
C TYR A 3 -39.56 9.38 17.31
N SER A 4 -39.95 10.62 17.04
CA SER A 4 -41.19 10.96 16.33
C SER A 4 -40.80 11.42 14.93
N VAL A 5 -41.30 10.73 13.90
CA VAL A 5 -41.13 11.13 12.49
C VAL A 5 -42.44 11.71 12.00
N LYS A 6 -42.39 12.90 11.40
CA LYS A 6 -43.50 13.51 10.67
C LYS A 6 -43.17 13.47 9.19
N TRP A 7 -43.94 12.69 8.43
CA TRP A 7 -43.76 12.57 6.99
C TRP A 7 -44.54 13.68 6.28
N GLU A 8 -43.87 14.42 5.39
CA GLU A 8 -44.51 15.40 4.53
C GLU A 8 -44.46 14.92 3.07
N PRO A 9 -45.58 15.02 2.33
CA PRO A 9 -45.62 14.62 0.93
C PRO A 9 -44.77 15.59 0.09
N THR A 10 -43.95 15.03 -0.81
CA THR A 10 -43.15 15.81 -1.75
C THR A 10 -43.46 15.39 -3.18
N ASN A 11 -43.56 16.38 -4.07
CA ASN A 11 -43.80 16.19 -5.51
C ASN A 11 -42.52 15.82 -6.27
N ILE A 12 -41.36 15.77 -5.59
CA ILE A 12 -40.07 15.45 -6.19
C ILE A 12 -39.92 13.92 -6.27
N SER A 13 -39.69 13.41 -7.49
CA SER A 13 -39.41 11.99 -7.71
C SER A 13 -38.16 11.54 -6.94
N PHE A 14 -38.13 10.30 -6.45
CA PHE A 14 -37.05 9.82 -5.57
C PHE A 14 -35.64 10.05 -6.13
N ALA A 15 -35.46 9.87 -7.44
CA ALA A 15 -34.18 10.07 -8.11
C ALA A 15 -33.66 11.53 -8.02
N HIS A 16 -34.57 12.51 -8.03
CA HIS A 16 -34.24 13.93 -8.02
C HIS A 16 -34.21 14.57 -6.62
N ARG A 17 -34.49 13.80 -5.56
CA ARG A 17 -34.52 14.36 -4.18
C ARG A 17 -33.14 14.75 -3.66
N PHE A 18 -32.08 14.13 -4.18
CA PHE A 18 -30.71 14.47 -3.80
C PHE A 18 -30.16 15.69 -4.55
N ASP A 19 -30.83 16.15 -5.61
CA ASP A 19 -30.36 17.27 -6.44
C ASP A 19 -30.29 18.58 -5.65
N VAL A 20 -31.14 18.76 -4.64
CA VAL A 20 -31.09 19.90 -3.70
C VAL A 20 -29.78 19.98 -2.92
N TYR A 21 -29.10 18.86 -2.67
CA TYR A 21 -27.77 18.84 -2.04
C TYR A 21 -26.63 18.99 -3.05
N LEU A 22 -26.94 18.89 -4.34
CA LEU A 22 -26.02 19.12 -5.46
C LEU A 22 -26.16 20.54 -6.01
N ASP A 23 -27.11 21.33 -5.51
CA ASP A 23 -27.36 22.69 -5.98
C ASP A 23 -26.11 23.57 -5.81
N TYR A 24 -25.71 24.12 -6.95
CA TYR A 24 -24.48 24.86 -7.23
C TYR A 24 -24.21 26.15 -6.40
N PRO A 25 -25.18 26.86 -5.76
CA PRO A 25 -24.87 28.11 -5.05
C PRO A 25 -23.96 27.93 -3.82
N PHE A 26 -23.81 26.71 -3.31
CA PHE A 26 -22.90 26.43 -2.19
C PHE A 26 -21.43 26.33 -2.62
N PHE A 27 -21.16 25.98 -3.89
CA PHE A 27 -19.81 25.76 -4.42
C PHE A 27 -19.28 26.90 -5.30
N GLU A 28 -20.10 27.91 -5.62
CA GLU A 28 -19.63 29.17 -6.23
C GLU A 28 -18.94 30.07 -5.21
N HIS A 29 -17.75 29.68 -4.77
CA HIS A 29 -16.77 30.65 -4.29
C HIS A 29 -15.64 30.71 -5.31
N GLN A 30 -15.60 31.80 -6.09
CA GLN A 30 -14.49 32.12 -7.02
C GLN A 30 -13.10 32.16 -6.34
N ILE A 31 -13.06 32.03 -5.01
CA ILE A 31 -11.88 31.94 -4.15
C ILE A 31 -11.16 30.58 -4.30
N HIS A 32 -11.83 29.51 -4.77
CA HIS A 32 -11.20 28.18 -4.86
C HIS A 32 -10.12 28.09 -5.95
N TRP A 33 -10.32 28.73 -7.11
CA TRP A 33 -9.29 28.79 -8.17
C TRP A 33 -8.06 29.60 -7.75
N PHE A 34 -8.25 30.69 -6.99
CA PHE A 34 -7.14 31.47 -6.45
C PHE A 34 -6.33 30.67 -5.42
N SER A 35 -7.00 29.92 -4.54
CA SER A 35 -6.34 29.02 -3.58
C SER A 35 -5.58 27.88 -4.27
N ILE A 36 -6.18 27.26 -5.31
CA ILE A 36 -5.51 26.23 -6.12
C ILE A 36 -4.25 26.81 -6.80
N PHE A 37 -4.36 27.98 -7.43
CA PHE A 37 -3.22 28.61 -8.10
C PHE A 37 -2.10 28.97 -7.11
N ASN A 38 -2.46 29.57 -5.97
CA ASN A 38 -1.49 29.93 -4.94
C ASN A 38 -0.76 28.69 -4.37
N SER A 39 -1.49 27.60 -4.09
CA SER A 39 -0.91 26.33 -3.66
C SER A 39 -0.01 25.71 -4.74
N PHE A 40 -0.45 25.74 -5.99
CA PHE A 40 0.31 25.21 -7.12
C PHE A 40 1.63 25.96 -7.37
N MET A 41 1.61 27.30 -7.30
CA MET A 41 2.80 28.14 -7.42
C MET A 41 3.81 27.87 -6.29
N MET A 42 3.32 27.72 -5.05
CA MET A 42 4.17 27.38 -3.91
C MET A 42 4.87 26.02 -4.11
N VAL A 43 4.15 25.01 -4.62
CA VAL A 43 4.71 23.69 -4.88
C VAL A 43 5.79 23.74 -5.96
N ILE A 44 5.55 24.44 -7.08
CA ILE A 44 6.56 24.61 -8.14
C ILE A 44 7.81 25.31 -7.60
N PHE A 45 7.63 26.41 -6.84
CA PHE A 45 8.74 27.16 -6.28
C PHE A 45 9.58 26.30 -5.33
N LEU A 46 8.93 25.59 -4.41
CA LEU A 46 9.61 24.72 -3.46
C LEU A 46 10.33 23.55 -4.16
N THR A 47 9.69 22.93 -5.15
CA THR A 47 10.29 21.84 -5.94
C THR A 47 11.52 22.35 -6.72
N GLY A 48 11.44 23.55 -7.28
CA GLY A 48 12.57 24.19 -7.97
C GLY A 48 13.74 24.47 -7.04
N LEU A 49 13.48 25.02 -5.85
CA LEU A 49 14.50 25.28 -4.83
C LEU A 49 15.17 23.97 -4.39
N VAL A 50 14.39 22.94 -4.06
CA VAL A 50 14.90 21.61 -3.68
C VAL A 50 15.70 20.99 -4.82
N SER A 51 15.22 21.05 -6.06
CA SER A 51 15.93 20.54 -7.22
C SER A 51 17.24 21.29 -7.48
N MET A 52 17.29 22.61 -7.24
CA MET A 52 18.51 23.40 -7.37
C MET A 52 19.54 23.01 -6.32
N ILE A 53 19.11 22.81 -5.06
CA ILE A 53 19.98 22.30 -3.99
C ILE A 53 20.51 20.92 -4.37
N LEU A 54 19.63 19.99 -4.77
CA LEU A 54 20.00 18.63 -5.16
C LEU A 54 20.97 18.61 -6.35
N MET A 55 20.72 19.43 -7.38
CA MET A 55 21.64 19.52 -8.52
C MET A 55 22.98 20.12 -8.13
N ARG A 56 22.99 21.11 -7.23
CA ARG A 56 24.22 21.70 -6.71
C ARG A 56 25.02 20.68 -5.89
N THR A 57 24.37 19.87 -5.05
CA THR A 57 25.05 18.82 -4.28
C THR A 57 25.54 17.70 -5.18
N LEU A 58 24.71 17.19 -6.11
CA LEU A 58 25.12 16.15 -7.06
C LEU A 58 26.27 16.60 -7.96
N ARG A 59 26.25 17.84 -8.46
CA ARG A 59 27.35 18.37 -9.29
C ARG A 59 28.65 18.48 -8.49
N ASN A 60 28.57 18.90 -7.22
CA ASN A 60 29.73 18.94 -6.33
C ASN A 60 30.24 17.53 -6.00
N ASP A 61 29.36 16.58 -5.70
CA ASP A 61 29.73 15.18 -5.44
C ASP A 61 30.38 14.54 -6.67
N TYR A 62 29.78 14.72 -7.86
CA TYR A 62 30.33 14.21 -9.11
C TYR A 62 31.71 14.80 -9.42
N ALA A 63 31.88 16.11 -9.21
CA ALA A 63 33.17 16.78 -9.41
C ALA A 63 34.24 16.28 -8.42
N LYS A 64 33.85 15.89 -7.20
CA LYS A 64 34.74 15.27 -6.23
C LYS A 64 35.18 13.88 -6.70
N TYR A 65 34.24 13.01 -7.09
CA TYR A 65 34.59 11.66 -7.58
C TYR A 65 35.43 11.68 -8.87
N ALA A 66 35.17 12.63 -9.77
CA ALA A 66 35.97 12.77 -10.99
C ALA A 66 37.43 13.20 -10.72
N ARG A 67 37.71 13.86 -9.58
CA ARG A 67 39.07 14.21 -9.16
C ARG A 67 39.78 13.03 -8.48
N ASP A 68 39.04 12.28 -7.66
CA ASP A 68 39.58 11.09 -6.99
C ASP A 68 39.97 9.97 -7.99
N ASP A 69 39.31 9.87 -9.16
CA ASP A 69 39.70 8.94 -10.24
C ASP A 69 41.01 9.34 -10.96
N ASP A 70 41.36 10.63 -11.01
CA ASP A 70 42.62 11.14 -11.61
C ASP A 70 43.82 11.02 -10.62
N ASP A 71 43.56 10.95 -9.30
CA ASP A 71 44.57 10.78 -8.24
C ASP A 71 44.92 9.29 -7.94
N LEU A 72 44.42 8.36 -8.78
CA LEU A 72 44.61 6.91 -8.69
C LEU A 72 46.07 6.43 -8.90
N GLU A 73 47.03 7.33 -9.10
CA GLU A 73 48.46 7.00 -9.02
C GLU A 73 48.98 6.90 -7.56
N THR A 74 48.18 7.21 -6.54
CA THR A 74 48.53 7.01 -5.11
C THR A 74 47.88 5.76 -4.51
N LEU A 75 48.19 4.62 -5.12
CA LEU A 75 47.69 3.25 -4.90
C LEU A 75 47.88 2.59 -3.50
N GLU A 76 48.04 3.35 -2.41
CA GLU A 76 48.23 2.78 -1.06
C GLU A 76 47.28 3.30 0.04
N ARG A 77 46.34 4.21 -0.25
CA ARG A 77 45.35 4.70 0.74
C ARG A 77 43.89 4.30 0.50
N ASP A 78 43.58 3.61 -0.60
CA ASP A 78 42.19 3.39 -1.03
C ASP A 78 41.51 2.12 -0.53
N VAL A 79 42.18 1.28 0.27
CA VAL A 79 41.48 0.20 1.01
C VAL A 79 40.63 0.79 2.15
N SER A 80 40.85 2.04 2.55
CA SER A 80 40.21 2.65 3.72
C SER A 80 38.90 3.41 3.43
N GLU A 81 38.54 3.69 2.18
CA GLU A 81 37.37 4.53 1.86
C GLU A 81 36.50 4.01 0.70
N GLU A 82 36.28 2.69 0.60
CA GLU A 82 35.07 2.21 -0.08
C GLU A 82 33.84 2.73 0.68
N SER A 83 33.28 3.85 0.21
CA SER A 83 32.08 4.51 0.74
C SER A 83 31.06 3.47 1.20
N GLY A 84 30.54 3.59 2.44
CA GLY A 84 29.84 2.50 3.13
C GLY A 84 28.73 1.81 2.33
N TRP A 85 28.07 2.49 1.40
CA TRP A 85 27.07 1.91 0.50
C TRP A 85 27.67 0.89 -0.50
N LYS A 86 28.90 1.13 -0.98
CA LYS A 86 29.66 0.19 -1.83
C LYS A 86 29.90 -1.12 -1.09
N LEU A 87 30.17 -1.09 0.21
CA LEU A 87 30.35 -2.31 1.00
C LEU A 87 29.04 -3.11 1.19
N VAL A 88 27.87 -2.50 0.95
CA VAL A 88 26.56 -3.13 1.15
C VAL A 88 26.01 -3.75 -0.14
N HIS A 89 26.59 -3.46 -1.32
CA HIS A 89 26.06 -3.91 -2.62
C HIS A 89 25.79 -5.42 -2.71
N GLY A 90 26.63 -6.23 -2.05
CA GLY A 90 26.51 -7.70 -2.03
C GLY A 90 25.50 -8.23 -1.00
N ASP A 91 25.05 -7.39 -0.07
CA ASP A 91 24.11 -7.73 1.01
C ASP A 91 22.70 -7.17 0.78
N VAL A 92 22.53 -6.11 -0.04
CA VAL A 92 21.23 -5.47 -0.33
C VAL A 92 20.17 -6.46 -0.80
N PHE A 93 20.53 -7.38 -1.70
CA PHE A 93 19.59 -8.30 -2.33
C PHE A 93 19.46 -9.64 -1.60
N ARG A 94 19.95 -9.73 -0.36
CA ARG A 94 19.79 -10.93 0.46
C ARG A 94 18.33 -11.05 0.92
N PRO A 95 17.75 -12.27 0.92
CA PRO A 95 16.41 -12.46 1.43
C PRO A 95 16.31 -12.02 2.91
N PRO A 96 15.30 -11.22 3.28
CA PRO A 96 15.07 -10.83 4.66
C PRO A 96 14.57 -12.01 5.50
N HIS A 97 14.81 -11.97 6.82
CA HIS A 97 14.38 -13.00 7.77
C HIS A 97 12.87 -13.27 7.70
N TYR A 98 12.05 -12.23 7.56
CA TYR A 98 10.59 -12.31 7.46
C TYR A 98 10.08 -12.16 6.01
N LEU A 99 10.73 -12.84 5.06
CA LEU A 99 10.39 -12.75 3.64
C LEU A 99 8.91 -13.03 3.34
N ALA A 100 8.31 -14.05 3.97
CA ALA A 100 6.90 -14.40 3.73
C ALA A 100 5.96 -13.25 4.12
N LEU A 101 6.21 -12.62 5.27
CA LEU A 101 5.41 -11.51 5.78
C LEU A 101 5.58 -10.27 4.91
N ILE A 102 6.80 -9.92 4.53
CA ILE A 102 7.07 -8.80 3.63
C ILE A 102 6.40 -9.02 2.27
N SER A 103 6.54 -10.23 1.68
CA SER A 103 5.87 -10.55 0.41
C SER A 103 4.35 -10.42 0.51
N ALA A 104 3.76 -10.89 1.62
CA ALA A 104 2.34 -10.79 1.87
C ALA A 104 1.89 -9.32 2.00
N LEU A 105 2.61 -8.50 2.78
CA LEU A 105 2.31 -7.08 2.92
C LEU A 105 2.40 -6.34 1.59
N VAL A 106 3.46 -6.56 0.80
CA VAL A 106 3.61 -5.91 -0.51
C VAL A 106 2.52 -6.36 -1.49
N GLY A 107 2.18 -7.65 -1.51
CA GLY A 107 1.07 -8.16 -2.33
C GLY A 107 -0.27 -7.54 -1.95
N THR A 108 -0.60 -7.52 -0.65
CA THR A 108 -1.83 -6.89 -0.14
C THR A 108 -1.86 -5.38 -0.41
N GLY A 109 -0.73 -4.69 -0.26
CA GLY A 109 -0.62 -3.25 -0.57
C GLY A 109 -0.89 -2.95 -2.04
N ALA A 110 -0.30 -3.74 -2.96
CA ALA A 110 -0.57 -3.61 -4.39
C ALA A 110 -2.04 -3.87 -4.73
N GLN A 111 -2.65 -4.87 -4.11
CA GLN A 111 -4.09 -5.15 -4.26
C GLN A 111 -4.94 -3.98 -3.78
N LEU A 112 -4.67 -3.44 -2.58
CA LEU A 112 -5.43 -2.33 -2.01
C LEU A 112 -5.28 -1.05 -2.84
N ALA A 113 -4.08 -0.74 -3.34
CA ALA A 113 -3.85 0.40 -4.22
C ALA A 113 -4.69 0.29 -5.51
N LEU A 114 -4.67 -0.90 -6.15
CA LEU A 114 -5.47 -1.15 -7.35
C LEU A 114 -6.97 -1.11 -7.04
N LEU A 115 -7.39 -1.68 -5.92
CA LEU A 115 -8.78 -1.68 -5.47
C LEU A 115 -9.32 -0.27 -5.29
N VAL A 116 -8.58 0.59 -4.58
CA VAL A 116 -8.96 1.99 -4.35
C VAL A 116 -9.06 2.71 -5.68
N LEU A 117 -8.06 2.57 -6.56
CA LEU A 117 -8.09 3.18 -7.89
C LEU A 117 -9.29 2.71 -8.71
N LEU A 118 -9.57 1.40 -8.71
CA LEU A 118 -10.68 0.82 -9.48
C LEU A 118 -12.04 1.26 -8.93
N VAL A 119 -12.21 1.31 -7.60
CA VAL A 119 -13.45 1.79 -6.98
C VAL A 119 -13.66 3.28 -7.25
N ILE A 120 -12.60 4.10 -7.23
CA ILE A 120 -12.69 5.52 -7.61
C ILE A 120 -13.17 5.66 -9.07
N LEU A 121 -12.57 4.92 -10.00
CA LEU A 121 -13.00 4.95 -11.41
C LEU A 121 -14.46 4.51 -11.58
N LEU A 122 -14.87 3.44 -10.90
CA LEU A 122 -16.27 2.98 -10.92
C LEU A 122 -17.23 3.97 -10.26
N ALA A 123 -16.80 4.71 -9.24
CA ALA A 123 -17.61 5.75 -8.60
C ALA A 123 -17.76 7.01 -9.48
N ILE A 124 -16.77 7.32 -10.32
CA ILE A 124 -16.84 8.42 -11.30
C ILE A 124 -17.77 8.06 -12.46
N VAL A 125 -17.64 6.84 -13.00
CA VAL A 125 -18.40 6.40 -14.17
C VAL A 125 -19.82 5.93 -13.80
N GLY A 126 -19.97 5.27 -12.65
CA GLY A 126 -21.21 4.66 -12.22
C GLY A 126 -22.00 5.50 -11.24
N THR A 127 -23.32 5.32 -11.22
CA THR A 127 -24.23 5.94 -10.24
C THR A 127 -24.18 5.22 -8.89
N LEU A 128 -22.98 4.89 -8.40
CA LEU A 128 -22.77 4.14 -7.14
C LEU A 128 -23.26 4.90 -5.90
N TYR A 129 -23.53 6.20 -6.02
CA TYR A 129 -24.07 7.06 -4.96
C TYR A 129 -25.58 6.88 -4.73
N VAL A 130 -26.32 6.25 -5.65
CA VAL A 130 -27.80 6.18 -5.60
C VAL A 130 -28.30 5.08 -4.65
N GLY A 131 -27.57 3.98 -4.52
CA GLY A 131 -27.98 2.82 -3.71
C GLY A 131 -27.32 2.79 -2.33
N ARG A 132 -28.12 2.65 -1.25
CA ARG A 132 -27.56 2.42 0.10
C ARG A 132 -26.75 1.12 0.10
N GLY A 133 -25.45 1.22 0.40
CA GLY A 133 -24.55 0.06 0.43
C GLY A 133 -24.01 -0.38 -0.94
N ALA A 134 -24.34 0.31 -2.03
CA ALA A 134 -23.79 0.01 -3.37
C ALA A 134 -22.26 0.14 -3.41
N ILE A 135 -21.71 1.16 -2.72
CA ILE A 135 -20.25 1.34 -2.60
C ILE A 135 -19.61 0.18 -1.84
N VAL A 136 -20.20 -0.24 -0.71
CA VAL A 136 -19.66 -1.33 0.13
C VAL A 136 -19.68 -2.66 -0.61
N THR A 137 -20.79 -2.97 -1.28
CA THR A 137 -20.91 -4.20 -2.10
C THR A 137 -19.94 -4.19 -3.27
N THR A 138 -19.80 -3.07 -3.97
CA THR A 138 -18.79 -2.90 -5.04
C THR A 138 -17.39 -3.12 -4.50
N PHE A 139 -17.07 -2.59 -3.32
CA PHE A 139 -15.76 -2.77 -2.69
C PHE A 139 -15.46 -4.25 -2.40
N ILE A 140 -16.43 -5.00 -1.86
CA ILE A 140 -16.28 -6.44 -1.57
C ILE A 140 -16.03 -7.23 -2.86
N VAL A 141 -16.82 -6.97 -3.92
CA VAL A 141 -16.67 -7.67 -5.21
C VAL A 141 -15.34 -7.33 -5.87
N CYS A 142 -14.98 -6.05 -5.92
CA CYS A 142 -13.71 -5.60 -6.50
C CYS A 142 -12.51 -6.15 -5.71
N TYR A 143 -12.60 -6.24 -4.38
CA TYR A 143 -11.58 -6.86 -3.56
C TYR A 143 -11.38 -8.34 -3.95
N ALA A 144 -12.49 -9.07 -4.15
CA ALA A 144 -12.43 -10.46 -4.57
C ALA A 144 -11.77 -10.65 -5.94
N LEU A 145 -12.11 -9.82 -6.93
CA LEU A 145 -11.53 -9.88 -8.27
C LEU A 145 -10.05 -9.45 -8.31
N THR A 146 -9.67 -8.43 -7.52
CA THR A 146 -8.27 -7.96 -7.44
C THR A 146 -7.35 -8.88 -6.64
N SER A 147 -7.89 -9.92 -6.00
CA SER A 147 -7.11 -10.91 -5.22
C SER A 147 -6.04 -11.64 -6.06
N PHE A 148 -6.24 -11.75 -7.37
CA PHE A 148 -5.23 -12.27 -8.30
C PHE A 148 -3.93 -11.44 -8.27
N ILE A 149 -4.03 -10.10 -8.22
CA ILE A 149 -2.88 -9.20 -8.22
C ILE A 149 -2.07 -9.33 -6.93
N SER A 150 -2.76 -9.50 -5.80
CA SER A 150 -2.13 -9.79 -4.50
C SER A 150 -1.26 -11.04 -4.58
N GLY A 151 -1.84 -12.13 -5.09
CA GLY A 151 -1.15 -13.39 -5.30
C GLY A 151 0.03 -13.26 -6.24
N TYR A 152 -0.13 -12.55 -7.36
CA TYR A 152 0.90 -12.33 -8.38
C TYR A 152 2.11 -11.59 -7.82
N VAL A 153 1.88 -10.43 -7.19
CA VAL A 153 2.96 -9.57 -6.67
C VAL A 153 3.68 -10.27 -5.51
N SER A 154 2.94 -10.84 -4.56
CA SER A 154 3.54 -11.58 -3.44
C SER A 154 4.32 -12.80 -3.91
N GLY A 155 3.74 -13.61 -4.80
CA GLY A 155 4.37 -14.81 -5.35
C GLY A 155 5.65 -14.51 -6.14
N ALA A 156 5.62 -13.47 -6.97
CA ALA A 156 6.79 -12.99 -7.70
C ALA A 156 7.89 -12.55 -6.74
N MET A 157 7.58 -11.68 -5.78
CA MET A 157 8.56 -11.19 -4.80
C MET A 157 9.15 -12.32 -3.94
N TYR A 158 8.31 -13.26 -3.51
CA TYR A 158 8.75 -14.41 -2.71
C TYR A 158 9.71 -15.32 -3.49
N SER A 159 9.45 -15.54 -4.79
CA SER A 159 10.33 -16.38 -5.64
C SER A 159 11.63 -15.66 -6.04
N ARG A 160 11.57 -14.35 -6.31
CA ARG A 160 12.77 -13.52 -6.59
C ARG A 160 13.80 -13.57 -5.47
N ASN A 161 13.35 -13.74 -4.24
CA ASN A 161 14.19 -13.82 -3.05
C ASN A 161 14.50 -15.28 -2.64
N SER A 162 14.41 -16.25 -3.57
CA SER A 162 14.71 -17.66 -3.31
C SER A 162 13.89 -18.31 -2.19
N GLY A 163 12.64 -17.87 -2.00
CA GLY A 163 11.73 -18.41 -0.99
C GLY A 163 11.31 -19.86 -1.31
N LYS A 164 11.61 -20.79 -0.40
CA LYS A 164 11.34 -22.23 -0.59
C LYS A 164 9.87 -22.62 -0.34
N SER A 165 9.26 -22.04 0.69
CA SER A 165 7.92 -22.42 1.18
C SER A 165 6.81 -21.50 0.66
N TRP A 166 6.60 -21.54 -0.66
CA TRP A 166 5.66 -20.64 -1.34
C TRP A 166 4.20 -20.80 -0.92
N ILE A 167 3.76 -22.02 -0.56
CA ILE A 167 2.38 -22.28 -0.11
C ILE A 167 2.09 -21.51 1.19
N LYS A 168 3.05 -21.45 2.11
CA LYS A 168 2.91 -20.71 3.38
C LYS A 168 2.81 -19.20 3.11
N SER A 169 3.62 -18.68 2.20
CA SER A 169 3.55 -17.27 1.78
C SER A 169 2.23 -16.94 1.08
N MET A 170 1.71 -17.84 0.23
CA MET A 170 0.41 -17.68 -0.43
C MET A 170 -0.73 -17.63 0.58
N ILE A 171 -0.80 -18.59 1.51
CA ILE A 171 -1.82 -18.62 2.56
C ILE A 171 -1.75 -17.32 3.38
N LEU A 172 -0.55 -16.93 3.80
CA LEU A 172 -0.35 -15.69 4.55
C LEU A 172 -0.83 -14.46 3.77
N THR A 173 -0.55 -14.38 2.47
CA THR A 173 -0.99 -13.27 1.61
C THR A 173 -2.52 -13.23 1.48
N ALA A 174 -3.15 -14.39 1.29
CA ALA A 174 -4.60 -14.50 1.12
C ALA A 174 -5.39 -14.29 2.42
N SER A 175 -4.79 -14.58 3.59
CA SER A 175 -5.48 -14.55 4.88
C SER A 175 -5.14 -13.34 5.75
N LEU A 176 -3.96 -12.75 5.66
CA LEU A 176 -3.50 -11.72 6.61
C LEU A 176 -4.48 -10.55 6.74
N PHE A 177 -4.83 -9.93 5.62
CA PHE A 177 -5.71 -8.76 5.63
C PHE A 177 -7.18 -9.11 5.95
N PRO A 178 -7.82 -10.12 5.30
CA PRO A 178 -9.22 -10.48 5.61
C PRO A 178 -9.43 -10.88 7.07
N PHE A 179 -8.51 -11.66 7.65
CA PHE A 179 -8.65 -12.09 9.04
C PHE A 179 -8.36 -10.96 10.04
N LEU A 180 -7.45 -10.03 9.72
CA LEU A 180 -7.27 -8.82 10.52
C LEU A 180 -8.56 -7.98 10.54
N CYS A 181 -9.15 -7.73 9.37
CA CYS A 181 -10.42 -7.01 9.25
C CYS A 181 -11.57 -7.75 9.95
N PHE A 182 -11.63 -9.08 9.81
CA PHE A 182 -12.62 -9.90 10.50
C PHE A 182 -12.47 -9.82 12.02
N GLY A 183 -11.23 -9.87 12.56
CA GLY A 183 -10.99 -9.75 14.00
C GLY A 183 -11.46 -8.40 14.56
N ILE A 184 -11.09 -7.29 13.89
CA ILE A 184 -11.54 -5.95 14.27
C ILE A 184 -13.08 -5.85 14.15
N GLY A 185 -13.62 -6.29 13.02
CA GLY A 185 -15.06 -6.29 12.75
C GLY A 185 -15.84 -7.13 13.76
N PHE A 186 -15.31 -8.27 14.19
CA PHE A 186 -15.94 -9.15 15.17
C PHE A 186 -16.03 -8.48 16.56
N ILE A 187 -14.97 -7.82 17.00
CA ILE A 187 -14.97 -7.05 18.26
C ILE A 187 -15.99 -5.91 18.18
N LEU A 188 -15.94 -5.12 17.11
CA LEU A 188 -16.89 -4.02 16.89
C LEU A 188 -18.34 -4.52 16.79
N ASN A 189 -18.57 -5.66 16.14
CA ASN A 189 -19.89 -6.25 16.00
C ASN A 189 -20.43 -6.77 17.34
N THR A 190 -19.57 -7.35 18.18
CA THR A 190 -19.94 -7.78 19.53
C THR A 190 -20.40 -6.58 20.38
N ILE A 191 -19.67 -5.47 20.30
CA ILE A 191 -20.06 -4.21 20.94
C ILE A 191 -21.38 -3.70 20.37
N ALA A 192 -21.56 -3.70 19.04
CA ALA A 192 -22.78 -3.23 18.39
C ALA A 192 -24.01 -4.04 18.81
N ILE A 193 -23.88 -5.36 18.94
CA ILE A 193 -24.96 -6.24 19.43
C ILE A 193 -25.30 -5.93 20.89
N PHE A 194 -24.29 -5.71 21.75
CA PHE A 194 -24.50 -5.37 23.16
C PHE A 194 -25.32 -4.08 23.34
N TYR A 195 -25.05 -3.06 22.50
CA TYR A 195 -25.81 -1.80 22.51
C TYR A 195 -27.13 -1.85 21.73
N GLY A 196 -27.51 -3.00 21.14
CA GLY A 196 -28.72 -3.11 20.32
C GLY A 196 -28.69 -2.23 19.06
N SER A 197 -27.51 -1.99 18.50
CA SER A 197 -27.33 -1.09 17.36
C SER A 197 -27.82 -1.72 16.05
N LEU A 198 -28.52 -0.93 15.23
CA LEU A 198 -28.90 -1.30 13.86
C LEU A 198 -27.69 -1.44 12.92
N ALA A 199 -26.50 -1.00 13.35
CA ALA A 199 -25.26 -1.19 12.61
C ALA A 199 -24.62 -2.56 12.84
N ALA A 200 -25.19 -3.42 13.69
CA ALA A 200 -24.74 -4.79 13.86
C ALA A 200 -24.86 -5.57 12.54
N ILE A 201 -23.75 -6.17 12.11
CA ILE A 201 -23.69 -6.99 10.90
C ILE A 201 -24.39 -8.32 11.23
N PRO A 202 -25.45 -8.69 10.48
CA PRO A 202 -26.14 -9.95 10.70
C PRO A 202 -25.25 -11.13 10.33
N PHE A 203 -25.40 -12.25 11.04
CA PHE A 203 -24.59 -13.46 10.85
C PHE A 203 -24.57 -13.95 9.40
N GLY A 204 -25.69 -13.88 8.70
CA GLY A 204 -25.79 -14.26 7.29
C GLY A 204 -24.82 -13.49 6.38
N THR A 205 -24.64 -12.18 6.61
CA THR A 205 -23.69 -11.37 5.83
C THR A 205 -22.24 -11.79 6.09
N MET A 206 -21.90 -12.15 7.32
CA MET A 206 -20.56 -12.66 7.65
C MET A 206 -20.24 -13.96 6.90
N VAL A 207 -21.22 -14.88 6.84
CA VAL A 207 -21.11 -16.14 6.10
C VAL A 207 -20.95 -15.88 4.60
N VAL A 208 -21.74 -14.97 4.02
CA VAL A 208 -21.63 -14.61 2.59
C VAL A 208 -20.24 -14.05 2.26
N VAL A 209 -19.72 -13.13 3.07
CA VAL A 209 -18.37 -12.57 2.87
C VAL A 209 -17.29 -13.65 2.99
N PHE A 210 -17.43 -14.58 3.94
CA PHE A 210 -16.52 -15.71 4.07
C PHE A 210 -16.55 -16.64 2.86
N VAL A 211 -17.73 -16.93 2.32
CA VAL A 211 -17.90 -17.76 1.10
C VAL A 211 -17.25 -17.07 -0.11
N ILE A 212 -17.44 -15.76 -0.28
CA ILE A 212 -16.78 -14.99 -1.35
C ILE A 212 -15.26 -15.09 -1.20
N TRP A 213 -14.73 -14.93 0.02
CA TRP A 213 -13.30 -15.08 0.26
C TRP A 213 -12.80 -16.49 -0.05
N ALA A 214 -13.50 -17.53 0.42
CA ALA A 214 -13.08 -18.92 0.29
C ALA A 214 -13.14 -19.45 -1.15
N PHE A 215 -14.15 -19.06 -1.93
CA PHE A 215 -14.40 -19.60 -3.28
C PHE A 215 -13.98 -18.67 -4.42
N ILE A 216 -13.78 -17.38 -4.16
CA ILE A 216 -13.36 -16.41 -5.19
C ILE A 216 -11.97 -15.88 -4.86
N SER A 217 -11.80 -15.16 -3.74
CA SER A 217 -10.53 -14.50 -3.42
C SER A 217 -9.38 -15.49 -3.26
N PHE A 218 -9.58 -16.56 -2.50
CA PHE A 218 -8.52 -17.52 -2.17
C PHE A 218 -8.04 -18.29 -3.42
N PRO A 219 -8.91 -18.85 -4.27
CA PRO A 219 -8.49 -19.47 -5.52
C PRO A 219 -7.83 -18.48 -6.49
N LEU A 220 -8.34 -17.24 -6.61
CA LEU A 220 -7.70 -16.22 -7.45
C LEU A 220 -6.30 -15.85 -6.93
N ALA A 221 -6.13 -15.73 -5.61
CA ALA A 221 -4.83 -15.46 -5.00
C ALA A 221 -3.85 -16.62 -5.26
N LEU A 222 -4.31 -17.87 -5.15
CA LEU A 222 -3.51 -19.05 -5.51
C LEU A 222 -3.07 -19.01 -6.97
N LEU A 223 -4.01 -18.77 -7.90
CA LEU A 223 -3.70 -18.64 -9.33
C LEU A 223 -2.70 -17.51 -9.56
N GLY A 224 -2.95 -16.33 -9.00
CA GLY A 224 -2.05 -15.19 -9.06
C GLY A 224 -0.65 -15.57 -8.60
N THR A 225 -0.51 -16.25 -7.47
CA THR A 225 0.78 -16.72 -6.97
C THR A 225 1.47 -17.67 -7.93
N VAL A 226 0.78 -18.66 -8.50
CA VAL A 226 1.40 -19.57 -9.48
C VAL A 226 1.92 -18.79 -10.70
N PHE A 227 1.12 -17.88 -11.24
CA PHE A 227 1.53 -17.04 -12.38
C PHE A 227 2.70 -16.10 -12.02
N GLY A 228 2.64 -15.42 -10.89
CA GLY A 228 3.69 -14.49 -10.44
C GLY A 228 5.03 -15.19 -10.23
N ARG A 229 5.00 -16.41 -9.69
CA ARG A 229 6.20 -17.24 -9.50
C ARG A 229 6.81 -17.69 -10.82
N ASN A 230 5.98 -18.11 -11.78
CA ASN A 230 6.47 -18.66 -13.05
C ASN A 230 6.94 -17.56 -14.01
N TRP A 231 6.22 -16.43 -14.09
CA TRP A 231 6.54 -15.36 -15.03
C TRP A 231 7.56 -14.37 -14.48
N SER A 232 7.43 -14.02 -13.20
CA SER A 232 8.17 -12.93 -12.58
C SER A 232 9.03 -13.38 -11.40
N GLY A 233 9.20 -14.69 -11.19
CA GLY A 233 9.94 -15.22 -10.05
C GLY A 233 11.46 -15.25 -10.21
N ALA A 234 12.00 -14.98 -11.39
CA ALA A 234 13.44 -14.92 -11.61
C ALA A 234 14.05 -13.70 -10.89
N PRO A 235 15.11 -13.86 -10.08
CA PRO A 235 15.83 -12.75 -9.47
C PRO A 235 16.42 -11.85 -10.56
N ASN A 236 16.23 -10.54 -10.46
CA ASN A 236 16.82 -9.55 -11.37
C ASN A 236 17.70 -8.58 -10.58
N ASN A 237 18.74 -9.12 -9.94
CA ASN A 237 19.63 -8.35 -9.09
C ASN A 237 20.71 -7.72 -9.96
N THR A 238 20.97 -6.42 -9.78
CA THR A 238 21.99 -5.68 -10.53
C THR A 238 23.41 -6.13 -10.20
N CYS A 239 23.60 -6.70 -9.01
CA CYS A 239 24.89 -7.18 -8.51
C CYS A 239 24.78 -8.62 -7.99
N ARG A 240 25.91 -9.33 -7.97
CA ARG A 240 26.01 -10.67 -7.38
C ARG A 240 25.80 -10.60 -5.87
N VAL A 241 24.88 -11.42 -5.37
CA VAL A 241 24.57 -11.51 -3.92
C VAL A 241 25.61 -12.39 -3.22
N LYS A 242 26.16 -11.91 -2.11
CA LYS A 242 27.06 -12.69 -1.25
C LYS A 242 26.21 -13.66 -0.40
N THR A 243 26.67 -14.91 -0.28
CA THR A 243 25.97 -15.93 0.52
C THR A 243 26.23 -15.75 2.03
N ILE A 244 27.45 -15.38 2.41
CA ILE A 244 27.86 -15.21 3.80
C ILE A 244 27.65 -13.74 4.19
N PRO A 245 26.94 -13.43 5.29
CA PRO A 245 26.80 -12.05 5.76
C PRO A 245 28.15 -11.55 6.26
N ARG A 246 28.46 -10.29 5.96
CA ARG A 246 29.64 -9.66 6.56
C ARG A 246 29.48 -9.65 8.08
N PRO A 247 30.56 -9.84 8.86
CA PRO A 247 30.53 -9.56 10.27
C PRO A 247 30.26 -8.05 10.45
N ILE A 248 29.15 -7.73 11.11
CA ILE A 248 28.82 -6.37 11.52
C ILE A 248 29.34 -6.23 12.96
N PRO A 249 30.15 -5.21 13.29
CA PRO A 249 30.55 -4.94 14.66
C PRO A 249 29.30 -4.81 15.54
N GLU A 250 29.33 -5.34 16.77
CA GLU A 250 28.20 -5.17 17.68
C GLU A 250 27.94 -3.68 17.95
N GLU A 251 26.74 -3.22 17.61
CA GLU A 251 26.33 -1.85 17.89
C GLU A 251 26.21 -1.65 19.40
N LYS A 252 26.71 -0.50 19.87
CA LYS A 252 26.55 -0.10 21.26
C LYS A 252 25.06 0.14 21.55
N TRP A 253 24.61 -0.18 22.75
CA TRP A 253 23.18 -0.15 23.14
C TRP A 253 22.47 1.17 22.81
N TYR A 254 23.18 2.31 22.89
CA TYR A 254 22.63 3.65 22.62
C TYR A 254 22.49 4.01 21.14
N LEU A 255 23.02 3.18 20.23
CA LEU A 255 22.85 3.32 18.78
C LEU A 255 21.71 2.45 18.23
N THR A 256 21.05 1.67 19.08
CA THR A 256 19.95 0.81 18.65
C THR A 256 18.66 1.61 18.41
N PRO A 257 17.93 1.35 17.30
CA PRO A 257 16.78 2.16 16.91
C PRO A 257 15.63 2.12 17.93
N SER A 258 15.49 1.07 18.71
CA SER A 258 14.51 1.01 19.80
C SER A 258 14.79 2.02 20.92
N VAL A 259 16.07 2.34 21.18
CA VAL A 259 16.47 3.35 22.18
C VAL A 259 16.33 4.76 21.59
N VAL A 260 16.64 4.93 20.29
CA VAL A 260 16.50 6.21 19.57
C VAL A 260 15.04 6.59 19.32
N SER A 261 14.14 5.63 19.05
CA SER A 261 12.70 5.91 18.90
C SER A 261 11.96 6.18 20.21
N LEU A 262 12.61 5.97 21.36
CA LEU A 262 12.05 6.22 22.69
C LEU A 262 12.56 7.52 23.34
N MET A 263 13.62 8.13 22.80
CA MET A 263 14.10 9.48 23.16
C MET A 263 13.49 10.55 22.26
#